data_AF-A0A511JCS2-F1
#
_entry.id   AF-A0A511JCS2-F1
#
_cell.length_a   1.000
_cell.length_b   1.000
_cell.length_c   1.000
_cell.angle_alpha   90.00
_cell.angle_beta   90.00
_cell.angle_gamma   90.00
#
_symmetry.space_group_name_H-M   'P 1'
#
loop_
_entity.id
_entity.type
_entity.pdbx_description
1 polymer ?
#
loop_
_entity_poly.entity_id
_entity_poly.type
_entity_poly.pdbx_seq_one_letter_code
_entity_poly.pdbx_strand_id
1 'polypeptide(L)'
;MHDWQEVLDTLVRERGRALVGRAYLLTGDTREAEDLVQDALVKVFAGRRAAREIDSAEAYVRRAMHTIYLDGFRRRRHWATIRHLAAVPASSPAHGLDGPPDELVGNRLVLAQALQQLTPRERTCVVLHHLEDLPVDEIADLLALSTGTVKRYLADGRANLRTRLGSPDGDAPTPERLDLIERRTR
;
A
#
# COMPACT_ATOMS: atom_id res chain seq x y z
N MET A 1 3.07 -32.10 13.34
CA MET A 1 2.66 -31.80 11.94
C MET A 1 1.75 -30.56 11.82
N HIS A 2 1.63 -29.71 12.85
CA HIS A 2 0.65 -28.59 12.93
C HIS A 2 1.28 -27.18 13.01
N ASP A 3 2.56 -27.03 12.65
CA ASP A 3 3.34 -25.80 12.84
C ASP A 3 2.76 -24.58 12.08
N TRP A 4 2.37 -24.77 10.81
CA TRP A 4 1.86 -23.66 10.00
C TRP A 4 0.43 -23.24 10.33
N GLN A 5 -0.39 -24.14 10.91
CA GLN A 5 -1.77 -23.86 11.27
C GLN A 5 -1.84 -22.96 12.50
N GLU A 6 -0.97 -23.20 13.48
CA GLU A 6 -0.82 -22.33 14.66
C GLU A 6 -0.33 -20.93 14.25
N VAL A 7 0.66 -20.86 13.36
CA VAL A 7 1.13 -19.57 12.81
C VAL A 7 0.03 -18.85 12.04
N LEU A 8 -0.75 -19.56 11.21
CA LEU A 8 -1.87 -18.97 10.48
C LEU A 8 -2.97 -18.45 11.42
N ASP A 9 -3.39 -19.25 12.41
CA ASP A 9 -4.42 -18.85 13.36
C ASP A 9 -3.97 -17.63 14.17
N THR A 10 -2.73 -17.63 14.65
CA THR A 10 -2.15 -16.49 15.39
C THR A 10 -2.07 -15.25 14.50
N LEU A 11 -1.57 -15.38 13.26
CA LEU A 11 -1.48 -14.28 12.31
C LEU A 11 -2.85 -13.66 12.01
N VAL A 12 -3.88 -14.49 11.77
CA VAL A 12 -5.24 -14.02 11.49
C VAL A 12 -5.84 -13.33 12.72
N ARG A 13 -5.70 -13.92 13.91
CA ARG A 13 -6.24 -13.35 15.16
C ARG A 13 -5.59 -12.04 15.55
N GLU A 14 -4.26 -11.97 15.49
CA GLU A 14 -3.50 -10.85 16.02
C GLU A 14 -3.24 -9.76 14.97
N ARG A 15 -3.02 -10.14 13.72
CA ARG A 15 -2.56 -9.24 12.65
C ARG A 15 -3.56 -9.05 11.52
N GLY A 16 -4.62 -9.87 11.46
CA GLY A 16 -5.61 -9.84 10.38
C GLY A 16 -6.22 -8.45 10.15
N ARG A 17 -6.64 -7.75 11.21
CA ARG A 17 -7.21 -6.41 11.10
C ARG A 17 -6.22 -5.38 10.54
N ALA A 18 -4.94 -5.47 10.93
CA ALA A 18 -3.90 -4.60 10.41
C ALA A 18 -3.62 -4.87 8.93
N LEU A 19 -3.60 -6.15 8.54
CA LEU A 19 -3.46 -6.57 7.14
C LEU A 19 -4.62 -6.05 6.27
N VAL A 20 -5.87 -6.13 6.74
CA VAL A 20 -7.04 -5.57 6.03
C VAL A 20 -6.94 -4.06 5.92
N GLY A 21 -6.59 -3.36 7.00
CA GLY A 21 -6.37 -1.91 6.96
C GLY A 21 -5.29 -1.50 5.96
N ARG A 22 -4.27 -2.34 5.77
CA ARG A 22 -3.21 -2.13 4.78
C ARG A 22 -3.69 -2.42 3.36
N ALA A 23 -4.41 -3.51 3.16
CA ALA A 23 -5.04 -3.86 1.90
C ALA A 23 -5.99 -2.75 1.42
N TYR A 24 -6.71 -2.12 2.35
CA TYR A 24 -7.60 -1.00 2.07
C TYR A 24 -6.88 0.22 1.45
N LEU A 25 -5.61 0.47 1.79
CA LEU A 25 -4.83 1.53 1.16
C LEU A 25 -4.53 1.25 -0.32
N LEU A 26 -4.56 -0.03 -0.72
CA LEU A 26 -4.41 -0.45 -2.10
C LEU A 26 -5.76 -0.43 -2.83
N THR A 27 -6.80 -1.00 -2.23
CA THR A 27 -8.10 -1.26 -2.89
C THR A 27 -9.06 -0.08 -2.78
N GLY A 28 -9.10 0.61 -1.65
CA GLY A 28 -10.08 1.65 -1.33
C GLY A 28 -11.48 1.10 -1.03
N ASP A 29 -11.64 -0.22 -0.99
CA ASP A 29 -12.88 -0.94 -0.70
C ASP A 29 -12.61 -2.04 0.33
N THR A 30 -13.47 -2.12 1.35
CA THR A 30 -13.30 -3.06 2.47
C THR A 30 -13.43 -4.51 2.04
N ARG A 31 -14.38 -4.84 1.16
CA ARG A 31 -14.57 -6.22 0.70
C ARG A 31 -13.41 -6.65 -0.19
N GLU A 32 -13.00 -5.80 -1.13
CA GLU A 32 -11.81 -6.08 -1.94
C GLU A 32 -10.54 -6.22 -1.08
N ALA A 33 -10.46 -5.47 0.03
CA ALA A 33 -9.34 -5.57 0.97
C ALA A 33 -9.33 -6.90 1.72
N GLU A 34 -10.48 -7.35 2.24
CA GLU A 34 -10.64 -8.65 2.89
C GLU A 34 -10.32 -9.80 1.94
N ASP A 35 -10.87 -9.76 0.72
CA ASP A 35 -10.59 -10.75 -0.33
C ASP A 35 -9.10 -10.81 -0.67
N LEU A 36 -8.44 -9.64 -0.79
CA LEU A 36 -7.01 -9.57 -1.08
C LEU A 36 -6.17 -10.20 0.03
N VAL A 37 -6.52 -9.97 1.30
CA VAL A 37 -5.83 -10.59 2.44
C VAL A 37 -6.05 -12.10 2.43
N GLN A 38 -7.27 -12.55 2.17
CA GLN A 38 -7.59 -13.97 2.10
C GLN A 38 -6.80 -14.67 0.99
N ASP A 39 -6.79 -14.12 -0.23
CA ASP A 39 -6.01 -14.64 -1.35
C ASP A 39 -4.51 -14.70 -1.04
N ALA A 40 -3.98 -13.68 -0.35
CA ALA A 40 -2.59 -13.63 0.06
C ALA A 40 -2.26 -14.70 1.11
N LEU A 41 -3.11 -14.89 2.13
CA LEU A 41 -2.96 -15.94 3.13
C LEU A 41 -2.99 -17.33 2.47
N VAL A 42 -3.97 -17.59 1.61
CA VAL A 42 -4.05 -18.85 0.86
C VAL A 42 -2.77 -19.05 0.05
N LYS A 43 -2.30 -18.03 -0.69
CA LYS A 43 -1.08 -18.14 -1.49
C LYS A 43 0.16 -18.48 -0.66
N VAL A 44 0.30 -17.89 0.53
CA VAL A 44 1.47 -18.10 1.40
C VAL A 44 1.42 -19.46 2.09
N PHE A 45 0.24 -19.89 2.55
CA PHE A 45 0.09 -21.10 3.37
C PHE A 45 -0.31 -22.36 2.59
N ALA A 46 -0.69 -22.26 1.31
CA ALA A 46 -0.99 -23.43 0.48
C ALA A 46 0.25 -24.27 0.10
N GLY A 47 1.46 -23.76 0.34
CA GLY A 47 2.71 -24.44 0.01
C GLY A 47 3.22 -25.39 1.12
N ARG A 48 3.93 -26.46 0.74
CA ARG A 48 4.55 -27.42 1.69
C ARG A 48 5.66 -26.83 2.60
N ARG A 49 6.11 -25.60 2.34
CA ARG A 49 7.10 -24.88 3.16
C ARG A 49 6.54 -23.54 3.66
N ALA A 50 5.29 -23.54 4.12
CA ALA A 50 4.71 -22.37 4.75
C ALA A 50 5.64 -21.85 5.87
N ALA A 51 5.68 -20.53 6.02
CA ALA A 51 6.44 -19.86 7.05
C ALA A 51 6.05 -20.39 8.45
N ARG A 52 7.06 -20.62 9.28
CA ARG A 52 6.91 -21.19 10.63
C ARG A 52 7.06 -20.14 11.72
N GLU A 53 7.41 -18.91 11.34
CA GLU A 53 7.56 -17.77 12.22
C GLU A 53 6.59 -16.67 11.79
N ILE A 54 5.92 -16.05 12.76
CA ILE A 54 4.81 -15.12 12.51
C ILE A 54 5.26 -13.88 11.72
N ASP A 55 6.41 -13.29 12.06
CA ASP A 55 6.91 -12.07 11.41
C ASP A 55 7.26 -12.35 9.95
N SER A 56 7.90 -13.49 9.69
CA SER A 56 8.21 -13.93 8.32
C SER A 56 6.93 -14.19 7.53
N ALA A 57 5.91 -14.80 8.15
CA ALA A 57 4.64 -15.08 7.51
C ALA A 57 3.90 -13.78 7.16
N GLU A 58 3.85 -12.81 8.07
CA GLU A 58 3.27 -11.49 7.81
C GLU A 58 3.97 -10.79 6.63
N ALA A 59 5.31 -10.81 6.61
CA ALA A 59 6.08 -10.21 5.52
C ALA A 59 5.77 -10.88 4.16
N TYR A 60 5.68 -12.21 4.12
CA TYR A 60 5.27 -12.93 2.91
C TYR A 60 3.84 -12.61 2.47
N VAL A 61 2.90 -12.47 3.42
CA VAL A 61 1.51 -12.11 3.12
C VAL A 61 1.43 -10.70 2.55
N ARG A 62 2.10 -9.72 3.17
CA ARG A 62 2.18 -8.34 2.65
C ARG A 62 2.76 -8.31 1.24
N ARG A 63 3.85 -9.04 1.01
CA ARG A 63 4.44 -9.22 -0.33
C ARG A 63 3.44 -9.80 -1.33
N ALA A 64 2.72 -10.85 -0.94
CA ALA A 64 1.72 -11.49 -1.77
C ALA A 64 0.56 -10.54 -2.12
N MET A 65 0.08 -9.73 -1.16
CA MET A 65 -0.98 -8.74 -1.38
C MET A 65 -0.64 -7.78 -2.52
N HIS A 66 0.57 -7.20 -2.52
CA HIS A 66 0.99 -6.26 -3.57
C HIS A 66 1.04 -6.90 -4.96
N THR A 67 1.58 -8.12 -5.05
CA THR A 67 1.64 -8.86 -6.32
C THR A 67 0.24 -9.22 -6.82
N ILE A 68 -0.63 -9.76 -5.95
CA ILE A 68 -2.00 -10.15 -6.30
C ILE A 68 -2.81 -8.94 -6.76
N TYR A 69 -2.72 -7.82 -6.04
CA TYR A 69 -3.40 -6.57 -6.40
C TYR A 69 -3.00 -6.09 -7.81
N LEU A 70 -1.70 -6.01 -8.09
CA LEU A 70 -1.19 -5.55 -9.38
C LEU A 70 -1.52 -6.51 -10.54
N ASP A 71 -1.44 -7.82 -10.31
CA ASP A 71 -1.79 -8.82 -11.32
C ASP A 71 -3.30 -8.84 -11.59
N GLY A 72 -4.13 -8.68 -10.56
CA GLY A 72 -5.57 -8.50 -10.68
C GLY A 72 -5.92 -7.29 -11.55
N PHE A 73 -5.26 -6.15 -11.33
CA PHE A 73 -5.47 -4.96 -12.15
C PHE A 73 -5.05 -5.16 -13.62
N ARG A 74 -3.90 -5.80 -13.87
CA ARG A 74 -3.42 -6.14 -15.22
C ARG A 74 -4.42 -7.03 -15.95
N ARG A 75 -4.94 -8.07 -15.27
CA ARG A 75 -5.97 -8.96 -15.82
C ARG A 75 -7.24 -8.16 -16.13
N ARG A 76 -7.81 -7.41 -15.18
CA ARG A 76 -9.01 -6.60 -15.43
C ARG A 76 -8.85 -5.66 -16.63
N ARG A 77 -7.71 -4.97 -16.75
CA ARG A 77 -7.41 -4.09 -17.90
C ARG A 77 -7.31 -4.88 -19.21
N HIS A 78 -6.63 -6.02 -19.23
CA HIS A 78 -6.55 -6.85 -20.43
C HIS A 78 -7.95 -7.31 -20.88
N TRP A 79 -8.79 -7.75 -19.94
CA TRP A 79 -10.14 -8.20 -20.22
C TRP A 79 -11.09 -7.04 -20.61
N ALA A 80 -10.86 -5.83 -20.11
CA ALA A 80 -11.56 -4.60 -20.52
C ALA A 80 -11.03 -4.03 -21.85
N THR A 81 -9.82 -4.40 -22.27
CA THR A 81 -9.31 -4.07 -23.61
C THR A 81 -9.91 -5.01 -24.66
N ILE A 82 -10.21 -6.26 -24.28
CA ILE A 82 -10.91 -7.25 -25.11
C ILE A 82 -12.43 -6.98 -25.16
N ARG A 83 -13.03 -6.47 -24.07
CA ARG A 83 -14.40 -5.91 -24.04
C ARG A 83 -14.33 -4.39 -24.16
N HIS A 84 -14.17 -3.86 -25.37
CA HIS A 84 -14.21 -2.40 -25.60
C HIS A 84 -15.35 -1.70 -24.80
N LEU A 85 -14.99 -0.63 -24.06
CA LEU A 85 -15.87 0.40 -23.48
C LEU A 85 -16.69 0.02 -22.22
N ALA A 86 -16.03 -0.29 -21.10
CA ALA A 86 -16.66 -0.14 -19.79
C ALA A 86 -15.83 0.78 -18.90
N ALA A 87 -16.46 1.88 -18.48
CA ALA A 87 -15.91 2.90 -17.60
C ALA A 87 -15.14 2.30 -16.43
N VAL A 88 -13.98 2.90 -16.12
CA VAL A 88 -13.33 2.73 -14.82
C VAL A 88 -14.40 3.11 -13.77
N PRO A 89 -14.89 2.19 -12.92
CA PRO A 89 -15.86 2.59 -11.92
C PRO A 89 -15.14 3.56 -10.99
N ALA A 90 -15.67 4.78 -10.87
CA ALA A 90 -15.36 5.61 -9.73
C ALA A 90 -15.85 4.84 -8.50
N SER A 91 -14.92 4.41 -7.64
CA SER A 91 -15.24 3.69 -6.41
C SER A 91 -16.23 4.53 -5.59
N SER A 92 -17.42 3.98 -5.39
CA SER A 92 -18.46 4.59 -4.58
C SER A 92 -18.18 4.30 -3.10
N PRO A 93 -18.28 5.27 -2.17
CA PRO A 93 -18.01 5.02 -0.76
C PRO A 93 -19.17 4.22 -0.14
N ALA A 94 -19.03 2.90 -0.09
CA ALA A 94 -19.98 2.05 0.62
C ALA A 94 -19.76 2.18 2.14
N HIS A 95 -20.73 2.81 2.81
CA HIS A 95 -20.86 2.81 4.26
C HIS A 95 -21.37 1.44 4.72
N GLY A 96 -20.62 0.78 5.60
CA GLY A 96 -21.03 -0.39 6.38
C GLY A 96 -20.30 -0.33 7.73
N LEU A 97 -21.08 -0.23 8.80
CA LEU A 97 -20.70 0.27 10.12
C LEU A 97 -20.16 -0.84 11.04
N ASP A 98 -19.00 -0.60 11.65
CA ASP A 98 -18.65 -0.89 13.06
C ASP A 98 -17.31 -0.17 13.37
N GLY A 99 -17.39 1.13 13.68
CA GLY A 99 -16.24 2.00 13.85
C GLY A 99 -15.85 2.20 15.31
N PRO A 100 -14.56 2.04 15.71
CA PRO A 100 -14.06 2.60 16.95
C PRO A 100 -13.82 4.12 16.80
N PRO A 101 -13.94 4.91 17.88
CA PRO A 101 -13.78 6.35 17.84
C PRO A 101 -12.29 6.73 17.79
N ASP A 102 -11.86 7.57 16.84
CA ASP A 102 -10.72 8.49 16.99
C ASP A 102 -10.44 9.28 15.70
N GLU A 103 -9.90 10.50 15.84
CA GLU A 103 -9.40 11.37 14.75
C GLU A 103 -8.44 10.65 13.77
N LEU A 104 -7.82 9.55 14.21
CA LEU A 104 -6.98 8.66 13.43
C LEU A 104 -7.71 8.03 12.20
N VAL A 105 -9.04 7.86 12.28
CA VAL A 105 -9.86 7.33 11.18
C VAL A 105 -10.04 8.37 10.07
N GLY A 106 -10.19 9.65 10.42
CA GLY A 106 -10.31 10.75 9.45
C GLY A 106 -9.07 10.85 8.57
N ASN A 107 -7.89 10.81 9.18
CA ASN A 107 -6.62 10.88 8.45
C ASN A 107 -6.39 9.64 7.56
N ARG A 108 -6.78 8.45 8.01
CA ARG A 108 -6.68 7.22 7.19
C ARG A 108 -7.63 7.24 6.00
N LEU A 109 -8.85 7.76 6.17
CA LEU A 109 -9.81 7.90 5.08
C LEU A 109 -9.33 8.90 4.03
N VAL A 110 -8.84 10.06 4.46
CA VAL A 110 -8.25 11.08 3.57
C VAL A 110 -7.05 10.52 2.81
N LEU A 111 -6.15 9.81 3.50
CA LEU A 111 -4.99 9.17 2.87
C LEU A 111 -5.43 8.11 1.84
N ALA A 112 -6.36 7.23 2.21
CA ALA A 112 -6.88 6.20 1.30
C ALA A 112 -7.51 6.84 0.04
N GLN A 113 -8.34 7.87 0.21
CA GLN A 113 -8.95 8.60 -0.89
C GLN A 113 -7.91 9.27 -1.80
N ALA A 114 -6.86 9.88 -1.23
CA ALA A 114 -5.77 10.47 -2.01
C ALA A 114 -4.98 9.41 -2.78
N LEU A 115 -4.69 8.26 -2.15
CA LEU A 115 -4.02 7.13 -2.80
C LEU A 115 -4.85 6.53 -3.93
N GLN A 116 -6.18 6.52 -3.83
CA GLN A 116 -7.08 6.02 -4.89
C GLN A 116 -6.97 6.80 -6.20
N GLN A 117 -6.35 7.96 -6.16
CA GLN A 117 -6.16 8.79 -7.33
C GLN A 117 -4.88 8.51 -8.12
N LEU A 118 -3.98 7.73 -7.53
CA LEU A 118 -2.76 7.28 -8.17
C LEU A 118 -3.06 6.10 -9.09
N THR A 119 -2.22 5.93 -10.13
CA THR A 119 -2.25 4.67 -10.86
C THR A 119 -1.90 3.51 -9.92
N PRO A 120 -2.34 2.27 -10.18
CA PRO A 120 -2.05 1.15 -9.28
C PRO A 120 -0.56 0.92 -9.02
N ARG A 121 0.30 1.22 -10.01
CA ARG A 121 1.76 1.10 -9.88
C ARG A 121 2.35 2.22 -9.02
N GLU A 122 1.94 3.47 -9.24
CA GLU A 122 2.31 4.59 -8.36
C GLU A 122 1.87 4.32 -6.91
N ARG A 123 0.60 3.94 -6.73
CA ARG A 123 0.01 3.63 -5.41
C ARG A 123 0.81 2.55 -4.68
N THR A 124 1.08 1.45 -5.36
CA THR A 124 1.83 0.33 -4.76
C THR A 124 3.24 0.77 -4.37
N CYS A 125 3.95 1.51 -5.24
CA CYS A 125 5.29 2.02 -4.91
C CYS A 125 5.26 2.99 -3.73
N VAL A 126 4.29 3.92 -3.69
CA VAL A 126 4.11 4.88 -2.59
C VAL A 126 3.82 4.16 -1.27
N VAL A 127 2.90 3.20 -1.27
CA VAL A 127 2.52 2.43 -0.08
C VAL A 127 3.72 1.64 0.45
N LEU A 128 4.47 0.96 -0.43
CA LEU A 128 5.68 0.23 -0.04
C LEU A 128 6.76 1.16 0.52
N HIS A 129 7.05 2.26 -0.17
CA HIS A 129 8.18 3.10 0.22
C HIS A 129 7.89 3.95 1.47
N HIS A 130 6.72 4.59 1.53
CA HIS A 130 6.42 5.57 2.57
C HIS A 130 5.63 5.02 3.75
N LEU A 131 4.99 3.85 3.60
CA LEU A 131 4.19 3.24 4.66
C LEU A 131 4.70 1.85 5.08
N GLU A 132 5.72 1.31 4.41
CA GLU A 132 6.44 0.08 4.81
C GLU A 132 7.93 0.30 4.98
N ASP A 133 8.41 1.51 4.70
CA ASP A 133 9.84 1.86 4.77
C ASP A 133 10.73 0.96 3.89
N LEU A 134 10.15 0.36 2.83
CA LEU A 134 10.92 -0.47 1.91
C LEU A 134 11.81 0.42 1.03
N PRO A 135 13.12 0.10 0.91
CA PRO A 135 14.02 0.84 0.05
C PRO A 135 13.74 0.55 -1.44
N VAL A 136 14.20 1.44 -2.31
CA VAL A 136 13.84 1.46 -3.74
C VAL A 136 14.28 0.18 -4.48
N ASP A 137 15.42 -0.37 -4.11
CA ASP A 137 15.98 -1.62 -4.62
C ASP A 137 15.12 -2.82 -4.23
N GLU A 138 14.70 -2.93 -2.97
CA GLU A 138 13.79 -3.99 -2.54
C GLU A 138 12.43 -3.91 -3.23
N ILE A 139 11.91 -2.70 -3.45
CA ILE A 139 10.67 -2.50 -4.22
C ILE A 139 10.85 -2.94 -5.67
N ALA A 140 11.99 -2.63 -6.28
CA ALA A 140 12.31 -3.01 -7.65
C ALA A 140 12.30 -4.54 -7.80
N ASP A 141 12.97 -5.25 -6.88
CA ASP A 141 13.00 -6.71 -6.84
C ASP A 141 11.63 -7.31 -6.55
N LEU A 142 10.88 -6.73 -5.61
CA LEU A 142 9.53 -7.15 -5.24
C LEU A 142 8.56 -7.09 -6.42
N LEU A 143 8.60 -5.99 -7.17
CA LEU A 143 7.64 -5.69 -8.23
C LEU A 143 8.12 -6.12 -9.63
N ALA A 144 9.32 -6.68 -9.73
CA ALA A 144 10.04 -6.99 -10.97
C ALA A 144 10.12 -5.78 -11.91
N LEU A 145 10.62 -4.66 -11.40
CA LEU A 145 10.82 -3.39 -12.10
C LEU A 145 12.29 -2.95 -12.02
N SER A 146 12.70 -2.00 -12.86
CA SER A 146 13.99 -1.34 -12.66
C SER A 146 13.90 -0.28 -11.54
N THR A 147 15.00 -0.04 -10.83
CA THR A 147 15.06 1.01 -9.79
C THR A 147 14.70 2.40 -10.34
N GLY A 148 15.09 2.71 -11.58
CA GLY A 148 14.68 3.94 -12.27
C GLY A 148 13.16 4.04 -12.48
N THR A 149 12.51 2.91 -12.81
CA THR A 149 11.04 2.87 -12.95
C THR A 149 10.35 3.09 -11.60
N VAL A 150 10.87 2.49 -10.52
CA VAL A 150 10.35 2.70 -9.16
C VAL A 150 10.49 4.16 -8.76
N LYS A 151 11.67 4.77 -8.93
CA LYS A 151 11.91 6.20 -8.64
C LYS A 151 10.95 7.10 -9.40
N ARG A 152 10.70 6.80 -10.67
CA ARG A 152 9.72 7.53 -11.48
C ARG A 152 8.32 7.41 -10.91
N TYR A 153 7.85 6.19 -10.60
CA TYR A 153 6.52 6.01 -9.99
C TYR A 153 6.37 6.70 -8.64
N LEU A 154 7.42 6.74 -7.83
CA LEU A 154 7.43 7.49 -6.57
C LEU A 154 7.35 9.01 -6.81
N ALA A 155 8.10 9.53 -7.78
CA ALA A 155 8.04 10.95 -8.15
C ALA A 155 6.66 11.36 -8.67
N ASP A 156 6.12 10.58 -9.62
CA ASP A 156 4.79 10.79 -10.21
C ASP A 156 3.70 10.70 -9.13
N GLY A 157 3.78 9.69 -8.26
CA GLY A 157 2.88 9.51 -7.11
C GLY A 157 2.93 10.69 -6.14
N ARG A 158 4.13 11.15 -5.75
CA ARG A 158 4.29 12.31 -4.85
C ARG A 158 3.76 13.59 -5.47
N ALA A 159 4.01 13.83 -6.75
CA ALA A 159 3.47 14.99 -7.47
C ALA A 159 1.93 14.98 -7.46
N ASN A 160 1.32 13.83 -7.77
CA ASN A 160 -0.12 13.64 -7.76
C ASN A 160 -0.75 13.76 -6.36
N LEU A 161 -0.06 13.36 -5.30
CA LEU A 161 -0.53 13.53 -3.94
C LEU A 161 -0.42 14.98 -3.46
N ARG A 162 0.68 15.68 -3.78
CA ARG A 162 0.89 17.10 -3.43
C ARG A 162 -0.18 18.02 -4.00
N THR A 163 -0.62 17.77 -5.23
CA THR A 163 -1.68 18.58 -5.86
C THR A 163 -3.04 18.40 -5.18
N ARG A 164 -3.27 17.30 -4.47
CA ARG A 164 -4.58 16.91 -3.92
C ARG A 164 -4.71 17.09 -2.43
N LEU A 165 -3.64 16.82 -1.68
CA LEU A 165 -3.59 17.00 -0.23
C LEU A 165 -3.23 18.44 0.16
N GLY A 166 -2.87 19.29 -0.82
CA GLY A 166 -2.18 20.55 -0.56
C GLY A 166 -0.73 20.29 -0.11
N SER A 167 0.18 21.23 -0.37
CA SER A 167 1.47 21.16 0.31
C SER A 167 1.19 21.40 1.80
N PRO A 168 1.74 20.59 2.73
CA PRO A 168 1.81 21.01 4.14
C PRO A 168 2.64 22.30 4.30
N ASP A 169 3.39 22.69 3.25
CA ASP A 169 4.14 23.94 3.13
C ASP A 169 3.25 25.14 2.79
N GLY A 170 2.20 25.36 3.59
CA GLY A 170 1.49 26.63 3.64
C GLY A 170 2.23 27.74 4.39
N ASP A 171 3.40 27.45 4.97
CA ASP A 171 4.34 28.43 5.55
C ASP A 171 5.71 27.80 5.83
N ALA A 172 6.55 27.66 4.80
CA ALA A 172 7.98 27.40 5.00
C ALA A 172 8.76 28.67 4.62
N PRO A 173 9.39 29.37 5.57
CA PRO A 173 10.15 30.57 5.25
C PRO A 173 11.29 30.23 4.28
N THR A 174 11.39 31.07 3.25
CA THR A 174 12.37 31.07 2.17
C THR A 174 13.80 30.79 2.69
N PRO A 175 14.64 30.02 1.99
CA PRO A 175 16.00 29.70 2.42
C PRO A 175 16.92 30.92 2.23
N GLU A 176 16.76 31.92 3.09
CA GLU A 176 17.70 33.05 3.26
C GLU A 176 18.45 32.96 4.60
N ARG A 177 18.49 31.76 5.22
CA ARG A 177 19.23 31.53 6.49
C ARG A 177 20.15 30.31 6.44
N LEU A 178 20.84 30.11 5.33
CA LEU A 178 21.99 29.19 5.26
C LEU A 178 23.34 29.88 5.53
N ASP A 179 23.36 31.12 6.04
CA ASP A 179 24.61 31.84 6.39
C ASP A 179 24.86 31.97 7.91
N LEU A 180 24.18 31.19 8.76
CA LEU A 180 24.37 31.26 10.21
C LEU A 180 25.00 30.03 10.87
N ILE A 181 25.49 29.05 10.10
CA ILE A 181 26.23 27.90 10.66
C ILE A 181 27.76 28.04 10.55
N GLU A 182 28.31 29.05 9.86
CA GLU A 182 29.77 29.25 9.75
C GLU A 182 30.39 30.27 10.72
N ARG A 183 29.69 30.75 11.75
CA ARG A 183 30.28 31.69 12.72
C ARG A 183 29.99 31.35 14.17
N ARG A 184 30.36 30.15 14.62
CA ARG A 184 30.64 29.91 16.06
C ARG A 184 31.41 28.62 16.33
N THR A 185 32.65 28.54 15.87
CA THR A 185 33.70 27.88 16.64
C THR A 185 34.90 28.80 16.71
N ARG A 186 35.20 29.14 17.95
CA ARG A 186 36.37 29.85 18.43
C ARG A 186 37.59 28.96 18.30
#